data_AF-A0A317IQ85-F1
#
_entry.id   AF-A0A317IQ85-F1
#
_cell.length_a   1.000
_cell.length_b   1.000
_cell.length_c   1.000
_cell.angle_alpha   90.00
_cell.angle_beta   90.00
_cell.angle_gamma   90.00
#
_symmetry.space_group_name_H-M   'P 1'
#
loop_
_entity.id
_entity.type
_entity.pdbx_description
1 polymer ?
#
loop_
_entity_poly.entity_id
_entity_poly.type
_entity_poly.pdbx_seq_one_letter_code
_entity_poly.pdbx_strand_id
1 'polypeptide(L)'
;MRRLMLLCAGLAATLSAQEIRVVQAASGIGLPTDIQNAGDGMNRLFFVQQNGLIRVYRNGAMLPDAFLDIRSKTHGEDERGLLGLAFPPGFTQKQRFYIDYTDLNGDTVIAQYRVSANPDVADASSEIALLHIAQPFANHNGGQVRFGPDGYLYIAMGDGGSGGDPLNNGQSLSTLLGKLLRVDVESEPGKVHIPADNPFVSQAGARPEIWAYGLRNPWRFSFDRATKDLWIADVGQDSYEEVDFQPAASHGGENYGWNRMEGLHCFQARCSMDGLTLPIAEYTHDPECSITGGFMYHGRVSPGLRGIYLYGDYCSGKIWGIERQGANFVSRLLLSSGFLITTFGEDEAGEIYVASQGNGSIYHIVGSAAPRLNAGGVVNSASYAPGLVPGSIATAFAAGVLDDPGVVAGANGLTVTVNGISAPVLGVANVNGQEQVNFQAPYEIAGKTSAPVAITRAGQASASVDVPVASLQPGVYVITHGDYTAVTVARPLQRGEIAILWASGLGAVSNQPPTGGVAPSSALVQANVRVTLGGIPCDVAFAGLGPGLIGVYQVNFRVASNVASGSQQLILAAGNVAAPAAPAIVQ
;
A
#
# COMPACT_ATOMS: atom_id res chain seq x y z
N MET A 1 -9.60 28.29 -53.25
CA MET A 1 -9.88 26.91 -52.83
C MET A 1 -9.34 26.70 -51.44
N ARG A 2 -10.23 26.57 -50.44
CA ARG A 2 -9.90 26.30 -49.04
C ARG A 2 -9.38 24.86 -48.92
N ARG A 3 -8.23 24.65 -48.26
CA ARG A 3 -7.86 23.33 -47.73
C ARG A 3 -7.71 23.44 -46.21
N LEU A 4 -8.48 22.58 -45.58
CA LEU A 4 -8.83 22.48 -44.17
C LEU A 4 -7.59 22.00 -43.39
N MET A 5 -7.16 22.75 -42.38
CA MET A 5 -6.29 22.23 -41.31
C MET A 5 -7.13 21.28 -40.46
N LEU A 6 -6.82 19.98 -40.47
CA LEU A 6 -7.28 19.05 -39.45
C LEU A 6 -6.51 19.37 -38.16
N LEU A 7 -7.21 19.92 -37.17
CA LEU A 7 -6.77 19.88 -35.78
C LEU A 7 -6.78 18.40 -35.35
N CYS A 8 -5.60 17.85 -35.09
CA CYS A 8 -5.46 16.60 -34.36
C CYS A 8 -5.76 16.93 -32.88
N ALA A 9 -7.04 16.84 -32.49
CA ALA A 9 -7.40 16.81 -31.08
C ALA A 9 -6.91 15.47 -30.53
N GLY A 10 -5.76 15.48 -29.86
CA GLY A 10 -5.37 14.36 -29.02
C GLY A 10 -6.45 14.18 -27.97
N LEU A 11 -7.14 13.03 -27.98
CA LEU A 11 -7.89 12.59 -26.82
C LEU A 11 -6.86 12.39 -25.70
N ALA A 12 -6.73 13.38 -24.82
CA ALA A 12 -6.29 13.08 -23.47
C ALA A 12 -7.33 12.12 -22.90
N ALA A 13 -6.96 10.85 -22.75
CA ALA A 13 -7.72 9.94 -21.91
C ALA A 13 -7.74 10.60 -20.52
N THR A 14 -8.87 11.17 -20.14
CA THR A 14 -9.09 11.64 -18.79
C THR A 14 -9.10 10.39 -17.91
N LEU A 15 -7.92 10.01 -17.39
CA LEU A 15 -7.83 9.21 -16.18
C LEU A 15 -8.73 9.93 -15.18
N SER A 16 -9.85 9.31 -14.81
CA SER A 16 -10.72 9.86 -13.78
C SER A 16 -9.83 10.10 -12.57
N ALA A 17 -9.58 11.37 -12.24
CA ALA A 17 -9.00 11.70 -10.96
C ALA A 17 -9.92 11.08 -9.90
N GLN A 18 -9.32 10.42 -8.92
CA GLN A 18 -10.07 9.81 -7.84
C GLN A 18 -10.58 10.95 -6.96
N GLU A 19 -11.76 11.49 -7.29
CA GLU A 19 -12.34 12.58 -6.52
C GLU A 19 -12.79 12.07 -5.15
N ILE A 20 -12.51 12.87 -4.12
CA ILE A 20 -12.97 12.64 -2.76
C ILE A 20 -13.80 13.82 -2.29
N ARG A 21 -14.66 13.57 -1.31
CA ARG A 21 -15.33 14.59 -0.51
C ARG A 21 -15.17 14.28 0.96
N VAL A 22 -15.45 15.27 1.80
CA VAL A 22 -15.42 15.16 3.26
C VAL A 22 -16.84 15.30 3.80
N VAL A 23 -17.23 14.40 4.71
CA VAL A 23 -18.53 14.40 5.39
C VAL A 23 -18.29 14.59 6.88
N GLN A 24 -18.89 15.60 7.50
CA GLN A 24 -18.68 15.85 8.93
C GLN A 24 -19.20 14.67 9.75
N ALA A 25 -18.32 14.07 10.56
CA ALA A 25 -18.63 12.95 11.44
C ALA A 25 -18.87 13.41 12.88
N ALA A 26 -18.06 14.37 13.36
CA ALA A 26 -18.17 14.95 14.68
C ALA A 26 -17.77 16.43 14.67
N SER A 27 -18.25 17.18 15.65
CA SER A 27 -17.94 18.61 15.84
C SER A 27 -17.72 18.90 17.33
N GLY A 28 -17.16 20.07 17.63
CA GLY A 28 -16.93 20.49 19.02
C GLY A 28 -15.85 19.68 19.73
N ILE A 29 -14.93 19.07 18.98
CA ILE A 29 -13.76 18.39 19.54
C ILE A 29 -12.81 19.45 20.10
N GLY A 30 -12.43 20.44 19.29
CA GLY A 30 -11.50 21.49 19.72
C GLY A 30 -10.06 20.98 19.75
N LEU A 31 -9.18 21.67 19.02
CA LEU A 31 -7.74 21.38 18.87
C LEU A 31 -7.40 19.87 18.79
N PRO A 32 -7.99 19.12 17.84
CA PRO A 32 -7.71 17.70 17.68
C PRO A 32 -6.24 17.49 17.26
N THR A 33 -5.54 16.58 17.92
CA THR A 33 -4.16 16.21 17.58
C THR A 33 -4.08 14.81 17.02
N ASP A 34 -4.85 13.83 17.50
CA ASP A 34 -4.79 12.44 17.00
C ASP A 34 -6.19 11.80 16.95
N ILE A 35 -6.36 10.83 16.05
CA ILE A 35 -7.57 10.03 15.90
C ILE A 35 -7.15 8.55 15.85
N GLN A 36 -7.66 7.75 16.79
CA GLN A 36 -7.30 6.33 16.88
C GLN A 36 -8.52 5.44 17.04
N ASN A 37 -8.42 4.21 16.57
CA ASN A 37 -9.30 3.10 17.00
C ASN A 37 -8.52 2.19 17.97
N ALA A 38 -9.25 1.38 18.74
CA ALA A 38 -8.64 0.48 19.73
C ALA A 38 -8.49 -0.98 19.26
N GLY A 39 -8.99 -1.32 18.07
CA GLY A 39 -8.98 -2.69 17.55
C GLY A 39 -9.68 -3.70 18.48
N ASP A 40 -10.71 -3.25 19.20
CA ASP A 40 -11.44 -4.03 20.20
C ASP A 40 -12.80 -4.53 19.71
N GLY A 41 -13.17 -4.22 18.47
CA GLY A 41 -14.43 -4.62 17.84
C GLY A 41 -15.64 -3.79 18.32
N MET A 42 -15.41 -2.73 19.09
CA MET A 42 -16.47 -1.86 19.61
C MET A 42 -16.82 -0.72 18.65
N ASN A 43 -16.10 -0.59 17.52
CA ASN A 43 -16.25 0.48 16.52
C ASN A 43 -16.23 1.88 17.16
N ARG A 44 -15.22 2.12 18.00
CA ARG A 44 -15.00 3.41 18.68
C ARG A 44 -13.83 4.15 18.05
N LEU A 45 -13.98 5.45 17.93
CA LEU A 45 -12.88 6.37 17.66
C LEU A 45 -12.55 7.17 18.90
N PHE A 46 -11.27 7.38 19.14
CA PHE A 46 -10.72 8.19 20.22
C PHE A 46 -10.15 9.45 19.60
N PHE A 47 -10.68 10.60 19.99
CA PHE A 47 -10.22 11.90 19.54
C PHE A 47 -9.37 12.52 20.64
N VAL A 48 -8.08 12.69 20.34
CA VAL A 48 -7.10 13.29 21.23
C VAL A 48 -7.13 14.80 21.03
N GLN A 49 -7.17 15.54 22.12
CA GLN A 49 -7.21 16.99 22.15
C GLN A 49 -5.92 17.52 22.75
N GLN A 50 -5.33 18.52 22.09
CA GLN A 50 -4.05 19.11 22.48
C GLN A 50 -3.99 19.54 23.95
N ASN A 51 -5.12 19.96 24.51
CA ASN A 51 -5.19 20.43 25.90
C ASN A 51 -5.04 19.31 26.95
N GLY A 52 -5.08 18.03 26.58
CA GLY A 52 -4.95 16.91 27.53
C GLY A 52 -6.22 16.08 27.73
N LEU A 53 -7.19 16.17 26.83
CA LEU A 53 -8.39 15.32 26.86
C LEU A 53 -8.35 14.27 25.76
N ILE A 54 -8.87 13.08 26.06
CA ILE A 54 -9.22 12.07 25.06
C ILE A 54 -10.74 11.88 25.13
N ARG A 55 -11.42 11.98 23.99
CA ARG A 55 -12.88 11.83 23.89
C ARG A 55 -13.24 10.62 23.05
N VAL A 56 -14.35 9.97 23.36
CA VAL A 56 -14.82 8.79 22.61
C VAL A 56 -15.98 9.18 21.70
N TYR A 57 -15.90 8.74 20.45
CA TYR A 57 -16.98 8.74 19.47
C TYR A 57 -17.37 7.31 19.16
N ARG A 58 -18.67 7.02 19.24
CA ARG A 58 -19.21 5.68 19.01
C ARG A 58 -20.63 5.77 18.46
N ASN A 59 -20.97 4.90 17.51
CA ASN A 59 -22.32 4.79 16.95
C ASN A 59 -22.90 6.13 16.47
N GLY A 60 -22.06 6.97 15.85
CA GLY A 60 -22.51 8.25 15.30
C GLY A 60 -22.53 9.43 16.29
N ALA A 61 -22.14 9.23 17.56
CA ALA A 61 -22.23 10.26 18.59
C ALA A 61 -21.01 10.31 19.51
N MET A 62 -20.73 11.52 20.04
CA MET A 62 -19.77 11.70 21.13
C MET A 62 -20.34 11.15 22.44
N LEU A 63 -19.51 10.45 23.21
CA LEU A 63 -19.85 10.08 24.58
C LEU A 63 -19.75 11.32 25.51
N PRO A 64 -20.56 11.36 26.58
CA PRO A 64 -20.60 12.52 27.49
C PRO A 64 -19.30 12.67 28.27
N ASP A 65 -18.76 11.56 28.79
CA ASP A 65 -17.54 11.53 29.58
C ASP A 65 -16.29 11.53 28.67
N ALA A 66 -15.19 12.08 29.17
CA ALA A 66 -13.88 11.91 28.56
C ALA A 66 -13.38 10.49 28.83
N PHE A 67 -12.66 9.92 27.85
CA PHE A 67 -11.89 8.71 28.08
C PHE A 67 -10.77 8.96 29.09
N LEU A 68 -10.01 10.05 28.90
CA LEU A 68 -8.91 10.42 29.78
C LEU A 68 -8.85 11.96 29.90
N ASP A 69 -8.50 12.45 31.10
CA ASP A 69 -8.24 13.87 31.36
C ASP A 69 -6.92 14.02 32.13
N ILE A 70 -5.93 14.62 31.46
CA ILE A 70 -4.61 14.93 32.00
C ILE A 70 -4.30 16.43 31.91
N ARG A 71 -5.32 17.31 31.82
CA ARG A 71 -5.12 18.77 31.69
C ARG A 71 -4.31 19.41 32.81
N SER A 72 -4.15 18.73 33.95
CA SER A 72 -3.29 19.15 35.06
C SER A 72 -1.80 18.88 34.84
N LYS A 73 -1.43 18.09 33.82
CA LYS A 73 -0.06 17.60 33.53
C LYS A 73 0.52 18.18 32.25
N THR A 74 -0.30 18.74 31.38
CA THR A 74 0.08 19.28 30.07
C THR A 74 -0.61 20.60 29.80
N HIS A 75 0.00 21.43 28.98
CA HIS A 75 -0.61 22.63 28.43
C HIS A 75 -0.51 22.61 26.91
N GLY A 76 -1.62 22.85 26.23
CA GLY A 76 -1.65 22.95 24.77
C GLY A 76 -1.15 24.33 24.35
N GLU A 77 0.00 24.39 23.69
CA GLU A 77 0.61 25.62 23.18
C GLU A 77 1.51 25.28 22.00
N ASP A 78 1.28 25.89 20.84
CA ASP A 78 2.06 25.64 19.61
C ASP A 78 2.06 24.15 19.22
N GLU A 79 3.21 23.47 19.24
CA GLU A 79 3.34 22.01 19.00
C GLU A 79 3.27 21.17 20.29
N ARG A 80 3.17 21.80 21.46
CA ARG A 80 3.10 21.13 22.77
C ARG A 80 1.68 20.74 23.12
N GLY A 81 1.53 19.73 23.96
CA GLY A 81 0.23 19.24 24.43
C GLY A 81 0.19 17.72 24.56
N LEU A 82 -1.01 17.16 24.52
CA LEU A 82 -1.24 15.74 24.31
C LEU A 82 -1.29 15.44 22.81
N LEU A 83 -0.34 14.65 22.31
CA LEU A 83 -0.01 14.56 20.89
C LEU A 83 -0.26 13.19 20.27
N GLY A 84 -0.22 12.12 21.06
CA GLY A 84 -0.36 10.75 20.54
C GLY A 84 -1.09 9.81 21.49
N LEU A 85 -1.78 8.83 20.89
CA LEU A 85 -2.43 7.72 21.57
C LEU A 85 -2.14 6.42 20.82
N ALA A 86 -1.83 5.35 21.54
CA ALA A 86 -1.63 4.02 20.97
C ALA A 86 -2.28 2.93 21.83
N PHE A 87 -2.98 2.01 21.17
CA PHE A 87 -3.48 0.77 21.76
C PHE A 87 -2.64 -0.42 21.26
N PRO A 88 -2.19 -1.33 22.15
CA PRO A 88 -1.41 -2.50 21.74
C PRO A 88 -2.28 -3.53 21.01
N PRO A 89 -1.70 -4.35 20.10
CA PRO A 89 -2.37 -5.54 19.59
C PRO A 89 -2.85 -6.43 20.76
N GLY A 90 -4.11 -6.88 20.72
CA GLY A 90 -4.73 -7.60 21.86
C GLY A 90 -5.13 -6.70 23.04
N PHE A 91 -5.40 -5.41 22.77
CA PHE A 91 -5.82 -4.43 23.77
C PHE A 91 -6.98 -4.93 24.64
N THR A 92 -7.97 -5.63 24.08
CA THR A 92 -9.12 -6.17 24.83
C THR A 92 -8.70 -7.04 26.02
N GLN A 93 -7.60 -7.77 25.94
CA GLN A 93 -7.10 -8.58 27.06
C GLN A 93 -6.13 -7.79 27.95
N LYS A 94 -5.35 -6.90 27.34
CA LYS A 94 -4.26 -6.17 28.00
C LYS A 94 -4.73 -4.98 28.84
N GLN A 95 -5.84 -4.36 28.44
CA GLN A 95 -6.54 -3.27 29.14
C GLN A 95 -5.60 -2.09 29.51
N ARG A 96 -4.58 -1.85 28.67
CA ARG A 96 -3.60 -0.77 28.82
C ARG A 96 -3.34 -0.09 27.49
N PHE A 97 -3.01 1.19 27.55
CA PHE A 97 -2.75 2.02 26.38
C PHE A 97 -1.63 3.01 26.70
N TYR A 98 -1.13 3.68 25.67
CA TYR A 98 0.05 4.52 25.74
C TYR A 98 -0.25 5.88 25.14
N ILE A 99 0.28 6.93 25.75
CA ILE A 99 0.15 8.30 25.27
C ILE A 99 1.51 8.97 25.16
N ASP A 100 1.57 9.97 24.30
CA ASP A 100 2.66 10.94 24.21
C ASP A 100 2.09 12.32 24.54
N TYR A 101 2.71 13.01 25.49
CA TYR A 101 2.41 14.41 25.79
C TYR A 101 3.66 15.17 26.23
N THR A 102 3.63 16.49 26.13
CA THR A 102 4.65 17.35 26.73
C THR A 102 4.23 17.77 28.14
N ASP A 103 5.08 17.59 29.14
CA ASP A 103 4.80 17.99 30.50
C ASP A 103 4.76 19.53 30.68
N LEU A 104 4.53 20.00 31.91
CA LEU A 104 4.47 21.44 32.21
C LEU A 104 5.81 22.17 32.02
N ASN A 105 6.93 21.45 31.93
CA ASN A 105 8.25 21.99 31.60
C ASN A 105 8.51 22.00 30.08
N GLY A 106 7.67 21.33 29.30
CA GLY A 106 7.81 21.18 27.85
C GLY A 106 8.53 19.90 27.42
N ASP A 107 8.91 19.02 28.34
CA ASP A 107 9.61 17.77 28.02
C ASP A 107 8.62 16.70 27.58
N THR A 108 8.99 15.86 26.62
CA THR A 108 8.14 14.77 26.14
C THR A 108 8.09 13.62 27.15
N VAL A 109 6.87 13.13 27.42
CA VAL A 109 6.59 11.99 28.28
C VAL A 109 5.84 10.93 27.48
N ILE A 110 6.40 9.73 27.45
CA ILE A 110 5.67 8.53 27.02
C ILE A 110 5.14 7.84 28.27
N ALA A 111 3.82 7.70 28.37
CA ALA A 111 3.17 7.16 29.56
C ALA A 111 2.23 6.00 29.24
N GLN A 112 2.22 5.00 30.12
CA GLN A 112 1.24 3.92 30.12
C GLN A 112 0.07 4.26 31.05
N TYR A 113 -1.13 3.93 30.63
CA TYR A 113 -2.37 4.01 31.42
C TYR A 113 -3.16 2.71 31.32
N ARG A 114 -4.12 2.52 32.23
CA ARG A 114 -5.10 1.43 32.20
C ARG A 114 -6.50 1.95 31.97
N VAL A 115 -7.32 1.14 31.32
CA VAL A 115 -8.77 1.38 31.31
C VAL A 115 -9.40 1.00 32.64
N SER A 116 -10.46 1.70 33.00
CA SER A 116 -11.26 1.39 34.19
C SER A 116 -12.17 0.17 33.94
N ALA A 117 -13.02 -0.17 34.90
CA ALA A 117 -14.07 -1.17 34.69
C ALA A 117 -15.06 -0.77 33.58
N ASN A 118 -15.20 0.54 33.30
CA ASN A 118 -15.90 1.02 32.12
C ASN A 118 -14.88 1.11 30.95
N PRO A 119 -15.05 0.34 29.86
CA PRO A 119 -14.11 0.36 28.74
C PRO A 119 -14.06 1.71 28.01
N ASP A 120 -15.06 2.56 28.18
CA ASP A 120 -15.13 3.93 27.63
C ASP A 120 -14.44 4.98 28.52
N VAL A 121 -13.85 4.60 29.67
CA VAL A 121 -13.18 5.50 30.63
C VAL A 121 -11.86 4.90 31.12
N ALA A 122 -10.80 5.69 31.12
CA ALA A 122 -9.49 5.35 31.66
C ALA A 122 -9.37 5.69 33.15
N ASP A 123 -8.51 4.96 33.86
CA ASP A 123 -8.09 5.33 35.21
C ASP A 123 -6.96 6.36 35.14
N ALA A 124 -7.29 7.64 35.29
CA ALA A 124 -6.32 8.75 35.27
C ALA A 124 -5.26 8.67 36.38
N SER A 125 -5.48 7.88 37.43
CA SER A 125 -4.50 7.65 38.50
C SER A 125 -3.50 6.52 38.20
N SER A 126 -3.73 5.76 37.13
CA SER A 126 -2.93 4.59 36.77
C SER A 126 -1.65 4.89 35.97
N GLU A 127 -1.29 6.17 35.82
CA GLU A 127 -0.12 6.57 35.03
C GLU A 127 1.15 5.85 35.49
N ILE A 128 1.88 5.32 34.52
CA ILE A 128 3.28 4.96 34.67
C ILE A 128 4.05 5.66 33.55
N ALA A 129 4.87 6.66 33.91
CA ALA A 129 5.81 7.29 32.97
C ALA A 129 6.89 6.28 32.57
N LEU A 130 7.05 6.07 31.27
CA LEU A 130 7.96 5.09 30.68
C LEU A 130 9.24 5.74 30.18
N LEU A 131 9.11 6.86 29.46
CA LEU A 131 10.21 7.66 28.96
C LEU A 131 9.95 9.13 29.28
N HIS A 132 11.02 9.84 29.62
CA HIS A 132 11.05 11.29 29.79
C HIS A 132 12.20 11.81 28.93
N ILE A 133 11.90 12.67 27.96
CA ILE A 133 12.84 13.12 26.94
C ILE A 133 12.87 14.64 26.96
N ALA A 134 14.03 15.19 27.30
CA ALA A 134 14.23 16.63 27.39
C ALA A 134 14.06 17.29 26.01
N GLN A 135 13.29 18.37 25.95
CA GLN A 135 13.07 19.15 24.73
C GLN A 135 13.85 20.47 24.79
N PRO A 136 14.84 20.69 23.89
CA PRO A 136 15.68 21.88 23.96
C PRO A 136 14.95 23.17 23.52
N PHE A 137 13.90 23.05 22.70
CA PHE A 137 13.06 24.15 22.25
C PHE A 137 11.57 23.78 22.34
N ALA A 138 10.70 24.77 22.10
CA ALA A 138 9.25 24.64 22.30
C ALA A 138 8.49 23.99 21.13
N ASN A 139 9.21 23.62 20.05
CA ASN A 139 8.67 23.08 18.81
C ASN A 139 9.48 21.86 18.35
N HIS A 140 9.01 21.20 17.29
CA HIS A 140 9.46 19.91 16.77
C HIS A 140 9.42 18.80 17.82
N ASN A 141 8.28 18.69 18.50
CA ASN A 141 8.07 17.67 19.52
C ASN A 141 7.76 16.29 18.90
N GLY A 142 7.33 16.23 17.64
CA GLY A 142 6.79 15.02 17.01
C GLY A 142 5.51 14.58 17.71
N GLY A 143 5.55 13.44 18.38
CA GLY A 143 4.55 13.06 19.37
C GLY A 143 3.54 12.01 18.92
N GLN A 144 3.69 11.43 17.72
CA GLN A 144 2.91 10.22 17.42
C GLN A 144 3.53 9.00 18.09
N VAL A 145 2.66 8.20 18.72
CA VAL A 145 2.96 6.84 19.15
C VAL A 145 2.05 5.85 18.42
N ARG A 146 2.60 4.70 18.00
CA ARG A 146 1.84 3.65 17.32
C ARG A 146 2.52 2.30 17.48
N PHE A 147 1.74 1.23 17.61
CA PHE A 147 2.31 -0.12 17.56
C PHE A 147 2.60 -0.55 16.13
N GLY A 148 3.81 -1.06 15.91
CA GLY A 148 4.20 -1.69 14.66
C GLY A 148 3.56 -3.06 14.47
N PRO A 149 3.63 -3.61 13.23
CA PRO A 149 3.11 -4.94 12.91
C PRO A 149 3.87 -6.07 13.63
N ASP A 150 5.05 -5.76 14.17
CA ASP A 150 5.89 -6.62 15.00
C ASP A 150 5.53 -6.58 16.50
N GLY A 151 4.60 -5.72 16.91
CA GLY A 151 4.10 -5.62 18.28
C GLY A 151 4.89 -4.70 19.21
N TYR A 152 5.90 -3.97 18.69
CA TYR A 152 6.64 -2.97 19.46
C TYR A 152 6.00 -1.58 19.33
N LEU A 153 6.28 -0.71 20.31
CA LEU A 153 5.83 0.68 20.28
C LEU A 153 6.84 1.52 19.50
N TYR A 154 6.36 2.17 18.45
CA TYR A 154 7.10 3.16 17.69
C TYR A 154 6.74 4.56 18.16
N ILE A 155 7.74 5.42 18.30
CA ILE A 155 7.62 6.78 18.83
C ILE A 155 8.32 7.74 17.88
N ALA A 156 7.57 8.70 17.34
CA ALA A 156 8.10 9.72 16.45
C ALA A 156 8.58 10.93 17.26
N MET A 157 9.87 11.24 17.15
CA MET A 157 10.50 12.35 17.85
C MET A 157 11.08 13.34 16.83
N GLY A 158 10.63 14.59 16.88
CA GLY A 158 11.31 15.66 16.15
C GLY A 158 12.70 15.94 16.71
N ASP A 159 13.48 16.72 15.98
CA ASP A 159 14.85 17.10 16.29
C ASP A 159 14.97 18.00 17.54
N GLY A 160 13.84 18.35 18.14
CA GLY A 160 13.74 19.14 19.36
C GLY A 160 13.71 20.64 19.13
N GLY A 161 13.67 21.08 17.86
CA GLY A 161 13.22 22.42 17.50
C GLY A 161 14.33 23.40 17.13
N SER A 162 13.89 24.65 17.00
CA SER A 162 14.61 25.73 16.30
C SER A 162 14.82 25.44 14.80
N GLY A 163 15.18 26.49 14.05
CA GLY A 163 15.40 26.38 12.61
C GLY A 163 16.74 25.71 12.29
N GLY A 164 16.73 24.73 11.39
CA GLY A 164 17.94 24.12 10.83
C GLY A 164 18.71 23.17 11.75
N ASP A 165 18.08 22.65 12.81
CA ASP A 165 18.67 21.68 13.75
C ASP A 165 20.03 22.14 14.31
N PRO A 166 20.07 23.20 15.15
CA PRO A 166 21.32 23.79 15.64
C PRO A 166 22.13 22.84 16.52
N LEU A 167 21.52 21.77 17.04
CA LEU A 167 22.17 20.74 17.84
C LEU A 167 22.57 19.50 17.03
N ASN A 168 22.25 19.49 15.72
CA ASN A 168 22.51 18.37 14.82
C ASN A 168 21.92 17.04 15.35
N ASN A 169 20.76 17.14 16.00
CA ASN A 169 20.04 16.03 16.60
C ASN A 169 19.59 15.02 15.53
N GLY A 170 19.13 15.48 14.37
CA GLY A 170 18.71 14.61 13.25
C GLY A 170 19.76 13.56 12.89
N GLN A 171 21.02 13.98 12.76
CA GLN A 171 22.15 13.09 12.41
C GLN A 171 22.85 12.46 13.62
N SER A 172 22.70 13.00 14.83
CA SER A 172 23.34 12.45 16.03
C SER A 172 22.61 11.20 16.52
N LEU A 173 23.34 10.08 16.64
CA LEU A 173 22.80 8.84 17.22
C LEU A 173 22.88 8.82 18.75
N SER A 174 23.46 9.83 19.39
CA SER A 174 23.61 9.90 20.86
C SER A 174 22.39 10.49 21.58
N THR A 175 21.40 10.95 20.82
CA THR A 175 20.14 11.53 21.29
C THR A 175 18.94 10.73 20.79
N LEU A 176 17.78 10.91 21.42
CA LEU A 176 16.50 10.36 20.98
C LEU A 176 15.73 11.31 20.04
N LEU A 177 16.21 12.53 19.85
CA LEU A 177 15.58 13.57 19.04
C LEU A 177 15.94 13.41 17.55
N GLY A 178 14.99 13.69 16.66
CA GLY A 178 15.11 13.56 15.21
C GLY A 178 15.19 12.10 14.78
N LYS A 179 14.31 11.27 15.36
CA LYS A 179 14.33 9.81 15.28
C LYS A 179 12.91 9.25 15.18
N LEU A 180 12.83 8.07 14.57
CA LEU A 180 11.78 7.11 14.88
C LEU A 180 12.38 6.10 15.86
N LEU A 181 11.80 6.00 17.06
CA LEU A 181 12.21 5.03 18.08
C LEU A 181 11.37 3.77 17.99
N ARG A 182 11.90 2.63 18.42
CA ARG A 182 11.19 1.35 18.55
C ARG A 182 11.56 0.69 19.87
N VAL A 183 10.58 0.50 20.74
CA VAL A 183 10.77 -0.02 22.09
C VAL A 183 9.74 -1.09 22.46
N ASP A 184 10.12 -1.97 23.37
CA ASP A 184 9.23 -2.97 23.94
C ASP A 184 8.68 -2.50 25.28
N VAL A 185 7.37 -2.32 25.32
CA VAL A 185 6.61 -1.91 26.51
C VAL A 185 5.60 -2.97 26.95
N GLU A 186 5.64 -4.14 26.28
CA GLU A 186 4.62 -5.18 26.35
C GLU A 186 5.12 -6.48 26.99
N SER A 187 6.42 -6.78 26.91
CA SER A 187 7.02 -7.95 27.58
C SER A 187 7.03 -7.83 29.10
N GLU A 188 7.22 -6.62 29.62
CA GLU A 188 7.12 -6.31 31.04
C GLU A 188 6.37 -4.97 31.24
N PRO A 189 5.04 -5.01 31.46
CA PRO A 189 4.23 -3.80 31.55
C PRO A 189 4.74 -2.81 32.61
N GLY A 190 4.77 -1.53 32.26
CA GLY A 190 5.31 -0.46 33.09
C GLY A 190 6.83 -0.30 33.01
N LYS A 191 7.51 -1.04 32.13
CA LYS A 191 8.94 -0.85 31.82
C LYS A 191 9.18 -0.73 30.32
N VAL A 192 10.32 -0.16 29.98
CA VAL A 192 10.83 -0.09 28.61
C VAL A 192 11.99 -1.06 28.46
N HIS A 193 11.87 -1.95 27.49
CA HIS A 193 12.92 -2.84 27.03
C HIS A 193 13.33 -2.48 25.61
N ILE A 194 14.55 -2.85 25.24
CA ILE A 194 15.08 -2.62 23.90
C ILE A 194 14.97 -3.92 23.10
N PRO A 195 14.27 -3.91 21.94
CA PRO A 195 14.29 -5.04 21.02
C PRO A 195 15.72 -5.39 20.59
N ALA A 196 16.10 -6.66 20.68
CA ALA A 196 17.46 -7.10 20.41
C ALA A 196 17.88 -6.94 18.93
N ASP A 197 16.90 -6.82 18.04
CA ASP A 197 17.04 -6.61 16.60
C ASP A 197 17.01 -5.12 16.20
N ASN A 198 16.99 -4.18 17.16
CA ASN A 198 17.15 -2.76 16.81
C ASN A 198 18.53 -2.51 16.17
N PRO A 199 18.61 -1.63 15.15
CA PRO A 199 19.79 -1.51 14.29
C PRO A 199 21.04 -0.97 15.00
N PHE A 200 20.87 -0.23 16.10
CA PHE A 200 21.98 0.45 16.79
C PHE A 200 22.35 -0.14 18.17
N VAL A 201 21.78 -1.29 18.56
CA VAL A 201 21.96 -1.89 19.90
C VAL A 201 23.43 -2.17 20.23
N SER A 202 24.23 -2.54 19.23
CA SER A 202 25.64 -2.88 19.40
C SER A 202 26.60 -1.72 19.11
N GLN A 203 26.09 -0.54 18.73
CA GLN A 203 26.90 0.59 18.35
C GLN A 203 27.23 1.48 19.55
N ALA A 204 28.50 1.55 19.92
CA ALA A 204 28.96 2.37 21.03
C ALA A 204 28.60 3.85 20.83
N GLY A 205 28.01 4.46 21.85
CA GLY A 205 27.60 5.87 21.84
C GLY A 205 26.28 6.15 21.10
N ALA A 206 25.67 5.15 20.47
CA ALA A 206 24.33 5.26 19.91
C ALA A 206 23.26 4.92 20.98
N ARG A 207 22.08 5.52 20.84
CA ARG A 207 20.90 5.19 21.63
C ARG A 207 20.26 3.93 21.06
N PRO A 208 20.16 2.84 21.83
CA PRO A 208 19.66 1.56 21.32
C PRO A 208 18.15 1.56 21.01
N GLU A 209 17.42 2.58 21.45
CA GLU A 209 16.00 2.81 21.13
C GLU A 209 15.77 3.17 19.65
N ILE A 210 16.79 3.65 18.94
CA ILE A 210 16.66 4.19 17.58
C ILE A 210 16.32 3.07 16.60
N TRP A 211 15.24 3.27 15.84
CA TRP A 211 14.89 2.48 14.66
C TRP A 211 15.36 3.16 13.37
N ALA A 212 15.07 4.45 13.20
CA ALA A 212 15.53 5.25 12.07
C ALA A 212 15.88 6.67 12.53
N TYR A 213 16.66 7.39 11.72
CA TYR A 213 17.18 8.71 12.07
C TYR A 213 17.24 9.65 10.87
N GLY A 214 17.68 10.89 11.10
CA GLY A 214 17.70 11.91 10.07
C GLY A 214 16.31 12.45 9.74
N LEU A 215 15.43 12.53 10.74
CA LEU A 215 14.10 13.12 10.63
C LEU A 215 14.09 14.51 11.31
N ARG A 216 13.26 15.43 10.81
CA ARG A 216 13.11 16.80 11.34
C ARG A 216 12.00 16.89 12.38
N ASN A 217 10.76 16.68 11.97
CA ASN A 217 9.58 16.68 12.81
C ASN A 217 8.56 15.69 12.23
N PRO A 218 8.78 14.37 12.39
CA PRO A 218 7.93 13.34 11.84
C PRO A 218 6.55 13.38 12.51
N TRP A 219 5.66 14.22 11.98
CA TRP A 219 4.41 14.58 12.63
C TRP A 219 3.46 13.38 12.65
N ARG A 220 3.27 12.70 11.52
CA ARG A 220 2.45 11.49 11.46
C ARG A 220 3.08 10.39 10.60
N PHE A 221 2.97 9.16 11.09
CA PHE A 221 3.36 7.93 10.43
C PHE A 221 2.31 6.83 10.60
N SER A 222 2.29 5.89 9.67
CA SER A 222 1.44 4.70 9.76
C SER A 222 2.08 3.48 9.10
N PHE A 223 1.66 2.30 9.57
CA PHE A 223 1.97 1.04 8.91
C PHE A 223 0.78 0.62 8.06
N ASP A 224 1.02 0.25 6.82
CA ASP A 224 -0.02 -0.36 5.99
C ASP A 224 -0.44 -1.70 6.62
N ARG A 225 -1.74 -1.84 6.95
CA ARG A 225 -2.30 -3.08 7.49
C ARG A 225 -2.13 -4.29 6.55
N ALA A 226 -2.05 -4.07 5.24
CA ALA A 226 -1.93 -5.13 4.24
C ALA A 226 -0.47 -5.51 3.96
N THR A 227 0.38 -4.54 3.61
CA THR A 227 1.78 -4.82 3.22
C THR A 227 2.76 -4.75 4.38
N LYS A 228 2.38 -4.10 5.49
CA LYS A 228 3.23 -3.80 6.66
C LYS A 228 4.30 -2.74 6.40
N ASP A 229 4.26 -2.07 5.24
CA ASP A 229 5.19 -0.98 4.92
C ASP A 229 4.92 0.23 5.82
N LEU A 230 5.98 0.95 6.17
CA LEU A 230 5.94 2.16 6.99
C LEU A 230 5.96 3.40 6.09
N TRP A 231 5.08 4.34 6.40
CA TRP A 231 4.95 5.64 5.74
C TRP A 231 5.11 6.73 6.80
N ILE A 232 5.93 7.72 6.53
CA ILE A 232 6.25 8.82 7.47
C ILE A 232 6.04 10.12 6.72
N ALA A 233 5.29 11.05 7.30
CA ALA A 233 5.25 12.43 6.81
C ALA A 233 6.09 13.28 7.76
N ASP A 234 7.18 13.83 7.23
CA ASP A 234 8.15 14.62 7.97
C ASP A 234 8.04 16.08 7.59
N VAL A 235 7.87 16.95 8.59
CA VAL A 235 7.63 18.37 8.36
C VAL A 235 8.93 19.07 7.98
N GLY A 236 8.91 19.72 6.82
CA GLY A 236 9.99 20.51 6.25
C GLY A 236 10.38 21.75 7.03
N GLN A 237 11.53 22.35 6.70
CA GLN A 237 11.99 23.57 7.35
C GLN A 237 11.34 24.81 6.75
N ASP A 238 11.66 25.14 5.50
CA ASP A 238 11.24 26.37 4.84
C ASP A 238 10.80 26.15 3.39
N SER A 239 11.24 25.06 2.74
CA SER A 239 11.14 24.90 1.29
C SER A 239 10.35 23.68 0.84
N TYR A 240 10.53 22.53 1.50
CA TYR A 240 9.95 21.26 1.05
C TYR A 240 9.42 20.42 2.20
N GLU A 241 8.19 19.96 2.00
CA GLU A 241 7.53 18.94 2.80
C GLU A 241 7.71 17.56 2.18
N GLU A 242 7.77 16.49 2.99
CA GLU A 242 8.12 15.17 2.46
C GLU A 242 7.33 13.99 3.05
N VAL A 243 7.20 12.94 2.23
CA VAL A 243 6.74 11.61 2.66
C VAL A 243 7.85 10.60 2.41
N ASP A 244 8.30 9.96 3.48
CA ASP A 244 9.21 8.84 3.45
C ASP A 244 8.49 7.50 3.44
N PHE A 245 9.20 6.49 2.92
CA PHE A 245 8.72 5.11 2.82
C PHE A 245 9.80 4.13 3.27
N GLN A 246 9.42 3.18 4.11
CA GLN A 246 10.26 2.05 4.49
C GLN A 246 9.52 0.74 4.23
N PRO A 247 10.08 -0.16 3.38
CA PRO A 247 9.42 -1.43 3.09
C PRO A 247 9.39 -2.32 4.33
N ALA A 248 8.35 -3.15 4.46
CA ALA A 248 8.18 -4.09 5.57
C ALA A 248 9.36 -5.06 5.77
N ALA A 249 10.13 -5.31 4.71
CA ALA A 249 11.31 -6.17 4.73
C ALA A 249 12.57 -5.49 5.30
N SER A 250 12.50 -4.19 5.61
CA SER A 250 13.63 -3.47 6.21
C SER A 250 13.96 -3.95 7.62
N HIS A 251 15.24 -3.84 7.99
CA HIS A 251 15.75 -4.12 9.33
C HIS A 251 15.99 -2.85 10.17
N GLY A 252 15.49 -1.69 9.72
CA GLY A 252 15.77 -0.40 10.34
C GLY A 252 17.16 0.13 10.01
N GLY A 253 17.44 1.34 10.49
CA GLY A 253 18.72 2.03 10.35
C GLY A 253 18.74 3.06 9.22
N GLU A 254 17.61 3.26 8.53
CA GLU A 254 17.47 4.30 7.52
C GLU A 254 17.83 5.69 8.07
N ASN A 255 18.58 6.44 7.27
CA ASN A 255 18.87 7.86 7.48
C ASN A 255 18.07 8.67 6.47
N TYR A 256 17.01 9.35 6.91
CA TYR A 256 16.15 10.17 6.05
C TYR A 256 16.78 11.52 5.68
N GLY A 257 17.95 11.83 6.24
CA GLY A 257 18.85 12.84 5.70
C GLY A 257 18.78 14.21 6.38
N TRP A 258 17.77 14.53 7.19
CA TRP A 258 17.74 15.80 7.94
C TRP A 258 18.92 15.91 8.93
N ASN A 259 19.66 17.03 9.03
CA ASN A 259 19.48 18.32 8.34
C ASN A 259 20.39 18.53 7.12
N ARG A 260 20.84 17.45 6.48
CA ARG A 260 21.63 17.52 5.23
C ARG A 260 20.72 17.74 4.02
N MET A 261 19.56 17.09 4.03
CA MET A 261 18.51 17.17 3.03
C MET A 261 17.29 17.89 3.60
N GLU A 262 16.49 18.47 2.71
CA GLU A 262 15.12 18.91 2.92
C GLU A 262 14.36 18.51 1.64
N GLY A 263 13.52 17.48 1.71
CA GLY A 263 13.04 16.81 0.50
C GLY A 263 14.18 16.13 -0.27
N LEU A 264 14.12 16.23 -1.60
CA LEU A 264 15.13 15.77 -2.55
C LEU A 264 16.27 16.78 -2.75
N HIS A 265 16.32 17.83 -1.92
CA HIS A 265 17.22 18.96 -2.08
C HIS A 265 18.21 19.06 -0.92
N CYS A 266 19.43 19.52 -1.19
CA CYS A 266 20.36 19.84 -0.11
C CYS A 266 19.82 21.03 0.69
N PHE A 267 19.67 20.85 2.01
CA PHE A 267 19.33 21.95 2.91
C PHE A 267 20.49 22.95 3.02
N GLN A 268 21.72 22.42 3.09
CA GLN A 268 22.94 23.24 3.01
C GLN A 268 23.37 23.44 1.55
N ALA A 269 24.21 24.45 1.29
CA ALA A 269 24.63 24.80 -0.08
C ALA A 269 25.22 23.62 -0.89
N ARG A 270 25.80 22.61 -0.23
CA ARG A 270 26.21 21.32 -0.80
C ARG A 270 26.06 20.22 0.24
N CYS A 271 25.58 19.05 -0.19
CA CYS A 271 25.42 17.87 0.65
C CYS A 271 25.78 16.59 -0.15
N SER A 272 26.00 15.48 0.56
CA SER A 272 26.08 14.14 -0.07
C SER A 272 24.80 13.37 0.25
N MET A 273 24.28 12.66 -0.74
CA MET A 273 23.15 11.74 -0.60
C MET A 273 23.60 10.30 -0.28
N ASP A 274 24.90 10.06 -0.10
CA ASP A 274 25.43 8.73 0.16
C ASP A 274 24.90 8.18 1.48
N GLY A 275 24.28 6.99 1.41
CA GLY A 275 23.71 6.31 2.57
C GLY A 275 22.42 6.93 3.09
N LEU A 276 21.80 7.86 2.35
CA LEU A 276 20.50 8.41 2.69
C LEU A 276 19.37 7.61 2.05
N THR A 277 18.23 7.54 2.73
CA THR A 277 16.96 7.09 2.19
C THR A 277 16.16 8.35 1.85
N LEU A 278 15.94 8.61 0.57
CA LEU A 278 15.26 9.81 0.11
C LEU A 278 13.74 9.62 0.12
N PRO A 279 12.97 10.72 0.27
CA PRO A 279 11.52 10.66 0.28
C PRO A 279 10.96 10.20 -1.07
N ILE A 280 9.76 9.64 -1.03
CA ILE A 280 9.03 9.15 -2.21
C ILE A 280 8.07 10.20 -2.79
N ALA A 281 7.79 11.26 -2.05
CA ALA A 281 7.04 12.41 -2.49
C ALA A 281 7.49 13.66 -1.74
N GLU A 282 7.49 14.79 -2.42
CA GLU A 282 7.73 16.11 -1.83
C GLU A 282 6.78 17.14 -2.46
N TYR A 283 6.60 18.27 -1.79
CA TYR A 283 6.00 19.48 -2.38
C TYR A 283 6.56 20.75 -1.72
N THR A 284 6.44 21.87 -2.44
CA THR A 284 7.02 23.15 -2.03
C THR A 284 6.15 23.92 -1.04
N HIS A 285 6.75 24.76 -0.20
CA HIS A 285 6.06 25.70 0.70
C HIS A 285 5.50 26.94 -0.04
N ASP A 286 4.65 26.74 -1.04
CA ASP A 286 3.90 27.82 -1.71
C ASP A 286 2.63 27.29 -2.38
N PRO A 287 1.41 27.46 -1.80
CA PRO A 287 1.07 28.12 -0.53
C PRO A 287 1.05 27.17 0.69
N GLU A 288 1.60 25.96 0.56
CA GLU A 288 1.67 24.96 1.63
C GLU A 288 2.72 25.31 2.70
N CYS A 289 2.72 24.61 3.86
CA CYS A 289 3.62 24.98 4.96
C CYS A 289 3.97 23.88 5.98
N SER A 290 3.20 22.79 6.04
CA SER A 290 3.38 21.77 7.07
C SER A 290 2.60 20.52 6.71
N ILE A 291 3.31 19.45 6.35
CA ILE A 291 2.69 18.18 6.02
C ILE A 291 2.02 17.55 7.23
N THR A 292 0.86 16.97 6.98
CA THR A 292 0.19 16.06 7.90
C THR A 292 0.10 14.70 7.25
N GLY A 293 0.83 13.73 7.80
CA GLY A 293 0.75 12.34 7.38
C GLY A 293 -0.60 11.70 7.68
N GLY A 294 -0.88 10.59 7.02
CA GLY A 294 -2.13 9.86 7.19
C GLY A 294 -1.98 8.37 7.01
N PHE A 295 -2.86 7.78 6.21
CA PHE A 295 -3.07 6.33 6.19
C PHE A 295 -3.29 5.80 4.78
N MET A 296 -2.84 4.56 4.55
CA MET A 296 -3.25 3.77 3.40
C MET A 296 -4.74 3.43 3.53
N TYR A 297 -5.57 3.84 2.56
CA TYR A 297 -6.99 3.56 2.61
C TYR A 297 -7.28 2.06 2.37
N HIS A 298 -8.06 1.44 3.26
CA HIS A 298 -8.51 0.04 3.15
C HIS A 298 -10.02 -0.14 3.33
N GLY A 299 -10.75 0.95 3.48
CA GLY A 299 -12.19 0.97 3.73
C GLY A 299 -13.04 0.30 2.65
N ARG A 300 -14.31 0.08 3.00
CA ARG A 300 -15.32 -0.55 2.14
C ARG A 300 -16.25 0.46 1.48
N VAL A 301 -16.39 1.65 2.03
CA VAL A 301 -17.28 2.70 1.52
C VAL A 301 -16.77 3.27 0.19
N SER A 302 -15.45 3.41 0.07
CA SER A 302 -14.79 4.01 -1.10
C SER A 302 -13.79 3.02 -1.72
N PRO A 303 -14.24 1.89 -2.28
CA PRO A 303 -13.39 0.82 -2.80
C PRO A 303 -12.33 1.31 -3.80
N GLY A 304 -12.64 2.31 -4.62
CA GLY A 304 -11.69 2.90 -5.56
C GLY A 304 -10.54 3.69 -4.92
N LEU A 305 -10.57 3.97 -3.61
CA LEU A 305 -9.45 4.57 -2.86
C LEU A 305 -8.48 3.53 -2.31
N ARG A 306 -8.79 2.23 -2.35
CA ARG A 306 -7.90 1.22 -1.75
C ARG A 306 -6.51 1.24 -2.36
N GLY A 307 -5.50 1.09 -1.50
CA GLY A 307 -4.09 1.17 -1.91
C GLY A 307 -3.63 2.59 -2.26
N ILE A 308 -4.36 3.63 -1.85
CA ILE A 308 -3.92 5.04 -1.93
C ILE A 308 -3.61 5.53 -0.51
N TYR A 309 -2.39 6.02 -0.30
CA TYR A 309 -1.98 6.66 0.95
C TYR A 309 -2.46 8.11 0.95
N LEU A 310 -3.37 8.44 1.87
CA LEU A 310 -3.95 9.77 1.99
C LEU A 310 -3.17 10.59 3.02
N TYR A 311 -2.81 11.80 2.63
CA TYR A 311 -2.09 12.76 3.46
C TYR A 311 -2.51 14.19 3.09
N GLY A 312 -2.13 15.19 3.89
CA GLY A 312 -2.54 16.56 3.68
C GLY A 312 -1.53 17.57 4.16
N ASP A 313 -1.91 18.84 4.08
CA ASP A 313 -1.11 19.99 4.53
C ASP A 313 -1.94 20.84 5.48
N TYR A 314 -1.33 21.27 6.58
CA TYR A 314 -1.98 22.02 7.63
C TYR A 314 -2.45 23.40 7.16
N CYS A 315 -1.65 24.16 6.41
CA CYS A 315 -2.01 25.54 6.04
C CYS A 315 -3.06 25.62 4.91
N SER A 316 -2.85 24.85 3.85
CA SER A 316 -3.66 24.91 2.63
C SER A 316 -4.94 24.07 2.73
N GLY A 317 -4.94 23.06 3.60
CA GLY A 317 -6.01 22.06 3.68
C GLY A 317 -6.13 21.20 2.44
N LYS A 318 -5.09 21.16 1.59
CA LYS A 318 -5.02 20.21 0.48
C LYS A 318 -4.86 18.79 1.02
N ILE A 319 -5.49 17.85 0.34
CA ILE A 319 -5.40 16.41 0.60
C ILE A 319 -4.95 15.75 -0.69
N TRP A 320 -3.86 15.01 -0.61
CA TRP A 320 -3.27 14.26 -1.70
C TRP A 320 -3.42 12.75 -1.47
N GLY A 321 -3.24 12.01 -2.55
CA GLY A 321 -3.12 10.56 -2.54
C GLY A 321 -1.86 10.11 -3.22
N ILE A 322 -1.06 9.26 -2.56
CA ILE A 322 0.07 8.55 -3.17
C ILE A 322 -0.38 7.17 -3.61
N GLU A 323 -0.13 6.85 -4.88
CA GLU A 323 -0.33 5.52 -5.45
C GLU A 323 1.01 4.97 -5.93
N ARG A 324 1.26 3.67 -5.66
CA ARG A 324 2.41 2.97 -6.22
C ARG A 324 2.11 2.52 -7.65
N GLN A 325 2.94 2.94 -8.61
CA GLN A 325 2.85 2.58 -10.03
C GLN A 325 4.14 1.89 -10.47
N GLY A 326 4.15 0.55 -10.39
CA GLY A 326 5.34 -0.25 -10.58
C GLY A 326 6.38 0.01 -9.48
N ALA A 327 7.56 0.48 -9.86
CA ALA A 327 8.62 0.87 -8.92
C ALA A 327 8.48 2.31 -8.39
N ASN A 328 7.65 3.13 -9.02
CA ASN A 328 7.52 4.56 -8.72
C ASN A 328 6.33 4.82 -7.80
N PHE A 329 6.38 5.96 -7.10
CA PHE A 329 5.25 6.52 -6.37
C PHE A 329 4.75 7.76 -7.11
N VAL A 330 3.44 7.93 -7.17
CA VAL A 330 2.81 9.08 -7.83
C VAL A 330 1.86 9.73 -6.84
N SER A 331 2.18 10.96 -6.44
CA SER A 331 1.29 11.80 -5.65
C SER A 331 0.36 12.62 -6.55
N ARG A 332 -0.91 12.75 -6.15
CA ARG A 332 -1.92 13.56 -6.84
C ARG A 332 -2.77 14.31 -5.83
N LEU A 333 -3.03 15.59 -6.10
CA LEU A 333 -4.02 16.36 -5.35
C LEU A 333 -5.40 15.78 -5.58
N LEU A 334 -6.13 15.47 -4.51
CA LEU A 334 -7.48 14.91 -4.56
C LEU A 334 -8.55 15.91 -4.13
N LEU A 335 -8.24 16.79 -3.18
CA LEU A 335 -9.18 17.78 -2.67
C LEU A 335 -8.45 18.98 -2.06
N SER A 336 -8.94 20.19 -2.35
CA SER A 336 -8.60 21.39 -1.58
C SER A 336 -9.73 21.69 -0.59
N SER A 337 -9.58 21.27 0.67
CA SER A 337 -10.66 21.37 1.66
C SER A 337 -10.74 22.74 2.33
N GLY A 338 -9.62 23.48 2.37
CA GLY A 338 -9.48 24.72 3.14
C GLY A 338 -9.47 24.51 4.66
N PHE A 339 -9.27 23.27 5.12
CA PHE A 339 -9.15 22.95 6.54
C PHE A 339 -7.75 23.24 7.07
N LEU A 340 -7.66 23.57 8.36
CA LEU A 340 -6.40 23.49 9.09
C LEU A 340 -6.20 22.04 9.54
N ILE A 341 -5.60 21.22 8.68
CA ILE A 341 -5.52 19.77 8.87
C ILE A 341 -4.46 19.44 9.91
N THR A 342 -4.85 18.87 11.06
CA THR A 342 -3.88 18.52 12.12
C THR A 342 -3.56 17.04 12.19
N THR A 343 -4.47 16.17 11.75
CA THR A 343 -4.24 14.73 11.75
C THR A 343 -5.24 14.02 10.85
N PHE A 344 -4.88 12.79 10.51
CA PHE A 344 -5.80 11.79 10.01
C PHE A 344 -6.01 10.70 11.08
N GLY A 345 -6.98 9.83 10.86
CA GLY A 345 -7.19 8.60 11.61
C GLY A 345 -7.89 7.55 10.78
N GLU A 346 -7.84 6.31 11.24
CA GLU A 346 -8.48 5.18 10.60
C GLU A 346 -9.39 4.47 11.61
N ASP A 347 -10.58 4.05 11.19
CA ASP A 347 -11.44 3.19 12.01
C ASP A 347 -11.10 1.69 11.85
N GLU A 348 -11.78 0.83 12.59
CA GLU A 348 -11.55 -0.62 12.52
C GLU A 348 -11.83 -1.20 11.11
N ALA A 349 -12.74 -0.58 10.36
CA ALA A 349 -13.11 -0.99 9.01
C ALA A 349 -12.16 -0.48 7.92
N GLY A 350 -11.22 0.42 8.26
CA GLY A 350 -10.26 1.01 7.32
C GLY A 350 -10.75 2.29 6.66
N GLU A 351 -11.83 2.88 7.17
CA GLU A 351 -12.29 4.19 6.73
C GLU A 351 -11.43 5.30 7.34
N ILE A 352 -11.13 6.32 6.53
CA ILE A 352 -10.20 7.38 6.91
C ILE A 352 -10.96 8.65 7.30
N TYR A 353 -10.53 9.24 8.41
CA TYR A 353 -11.03 10.48 8.95
C TYR A 353 -9.92 11.54 8.94
N VAL A 354 -10.32 12.80 8.82
CA VAL A 354 -9.43 13.97 8.87
C VAL A 354 -9.96 14.98 9.88
N ALA A 355 -9.05 15.58 10.64
CA ALA A 355 -9.38 16.61 11.62
C ALA A 355 -9.15 18.01 11.05
N SER A 356 -10.04 18.95 11.39
CA SER A 356 -9.85 20.37 11.11
C SER A 356 -9.77 21.15 12.42
N GLN A 357 -8.63 21.80 12.66
CA GLN A 357 -8.41 22.59 13.87
C GLN A 357 -9.27 23.85 13.88
N GLY A 358 -9.40 24.53 12.74
CA GLY A 358 -10.05 25.84 12.63
C GLY A 358 -11.52 25.85 13.07
N ASN A 359 -12.21 24.71 13.02
CA ASN A 359 -13.58 24.54 13.53
C ASN A 359 -13.73 23.38 14.54
N GLY A 360 -12.62 22.76 14.95
CA GLY A 360 -12.60 21.65 15.90
C GLY A 360 -13.49 20.46 15.51
N SER A 361 -13.55 20.11 14.22
CA SER A 361 -14.41 19.02 13.71
C SER A 361 -13.61 17.89 13.07
N ILE A 362 -14.24 16.71 13.02
CA ILE A 362 -13.70 15.50 12.38
C ILE A 362 -14.59 15.16 11.18
N TYR A 363 -13.97 14.82 10.06
CA TYR A 363 -14.65 14.51 8.81
C TYR A 363 -14.25 13.12 8.30
N HIS A 364 -15.22 12.34 7.84
CA HIS A 364 -15.00 11.10 7.11
C HIS A 364 -14.68 11.42 5.65
N ILE A 365 -13.59 10.86 5.12
CA ILE A 365 -13.21 10.98 3.71
C ILE A 365 -13.97 9.91 2.91
N VAL A 366 -14.70 10.36 1.90
CA VAL A 366 -15.53 9.49 1.05
C VAL A 366 -15.18 9.74 -0.42
N GLY A 367 -14.81 8.67 -1.12
CA GLY A 367 -14.58 8.66 -2.56
C GLY A 367 -15.72 8.00 -3.34
N SER A 368 -15.41 7.60 -4.57
CA SER A 368 -16.31 6.83 -5.42
C SER A 368 -16.51 5.39 -4.92
N ALA A 369 -17.73 4.87 -5.10
CA ALA A 369 -18.08 3.47 -4.88
C ALA A 369 -17.65 2.55 -6.04
N ALA A 370 -17.15 3.12 -7.14
CA ALA A 370 -16.61 2.35 -8.26
C ALA A 370 -15.26 1.72 -7.91
N PRO A 371 -14.96 0.50 -8.42
CA PRO A 371 -13.60 -0.04 -8.36
C PRO A 371 -12.65 0.79 -9.22
N ARG A 372 -11.35 0.67 -8.96
CA ARG A 372 -10.30 1.31 -9.76
C ARG A 372 -9.49 0.26 -10.51
N LEU A 373 -9.28 0.45 -11.80
CA LEU A 373 -8.28 -0.32 -12.55
C LEU A 373 -6.92 0.36 -12.40
N ASN A 374 -5.88 -0.42 -12.11
CA ASN A 374 -4.53 0.12 -11.99
C ASN A 374 -4.01 0.49 -13.39
N ALA A 375 -3.33 1.63 -13.51
CA ALA A 375 -2.68 2.02 -14.75
C ALA A 375 -1.64 0.97 -15.17
N GLY A 376 -1.73 0.48 -16.41
CA GLY A 376 -0.89 -0.63 -16.89
C GLY A 376 -1.16 -1.98 -16.19
N GLY A 377 -2.22 -2.08 -15.38
CA GLY A 377 -2.54 -3.26 -14.58
C GLY A 377 -3.22 -4.40 -15.33
N VAL A 378 -3.48 -4.25 -16.64
CA VAL A 378 -4.08 -5.31 -17.46
C VAL A 378 -2.98 -6.01 -18.26
N VAL A 379 -2.75 -7.27 -17.91
CA VAL A 379 -1.62 -8.07 -18.40
C VAL A 379 -2.08 -9.45 -18.88
N ASN A 380 -1.26 -10.10 -19.69
CA ASN A 380 -1.37 -11.54 -19.89
C ASN A 380 -1.14 -12.26 -18.55
N SER A 381 -2.07 -13.13 -18.15
CA SER A 381 -2.03 -13.75 -16.82
C SER A 381 -0.89 -14.77 -16.62
N ALA A 382 -0.24 -15.23 -17.68
CA ALA A 382 0.88 -16.17 -17.59
C ALA A 382 2.24 -15.47 -17.70
N SER A 383 2.40 -14.56 -18.66
CA SER A 383 3.68 -13.85 -18.86
C SER A 383 3.80 -12.55 -18.06
N TYR A 384 2.70 -12.05 -17.49
CA TYR A 384 2.57 -10.72 -16.87
C TYR A 384 2.97 -9.55 -17.78
N ALA A 385 3.10 -9.81 -19.09
CA ALA A 385 3.40 -8.77 -20.05
C ALA A 385 2.14 -7.90 -20.28
N PRO A 386 2.26 -6.56 -20.34
CA PRO A 386 1.12 -5.67 -20.54
C PRO A 386 0.37 -5.93 -21.85
N GLY A 387 -0.96 -5.97 -21.80
CA GLY A 387 -1.79 -6.17 -22.99
C GLY A 387 -2.76 -7.35 -22.91
N LEU A 388 -3.52 -7.51 -23.99
CA LEU A 388 -4.48 -8.59 -24.20
C LEU A 388 -4.10 -9.40 -25.45
N VAL A 389 -4.40 -10.69 -25.42
CA VAL A 389 -4.41 -11.56 -26.61
C VAL A 389 -5.82 -12.15 -26.76
N PRO A 390 -6.49 -12.02 -27.91
CA PRO A 390 -7.83 -12.55 -28.11
C PRO A 390 -7.95 -14.02 -27.69
N GLY A 391 -8.97 -14.35 -26.90
CA GLY A 391 -9.24 -15.71 -26.41
C GLY A 391 -8.40 -16.19 -25.24
N SER A 392 -7.30 -15.50 -24.94
CA SER A 392 -6.37 -15.85 -23.86
C SER A 392 -6.83 -15.32 -22.50
N ILE A 393 -6.23 -15.83 -21.43
CA ILE A 393 -6.53 -15.35 -20.08
C ILE A 393 -5.67 -14.15 -19.74
N ALA A 394 -6.33 -13.07 -19.31
CA ALA A 394 -5.74 -11.85 -18.82
C ALA A 394 -6.00 -11.68 -17.32
N THR A 395 -5.14 -10.91 -16.67
CA THR A 395 -5.30 -10.46 -15.30
C THR A 395 -5.43 -8.94 -15.32
N ALA A 396 -6.46 -8.41 -14.66
CA ALA A 396 -6.59 -7.00 -14.36
C ALA A 396 -6.29 -6.77 -12.88
N PHE A 397 -5.18 -6.10 -12.57
CA PHE A 397 -4.92 -5.56 -11.24
C PHE A 397 -5.77 -4.32 -10.99
N ALA A 398 -6.43 -4.31 -9.85
CA ALA A 398 -7.45 -3.34 -9.51
C ALA A 398 -7.45 -3.06 -8.00
N ALA A 399 -8.30 -2.12 -7.60
CA ALA A 399 -8.65 -1.85 -6.22
C ALA A 399 -10.17 -1.89 -6.08
N GLY A 400 -10.67 -2.43 -4.98
CA GLY A 400 -12.10 -2.39 -4.71
C GLY A 400 -12.94 -3.49 -5.35
N VAL A 401 -12.33 -4.60 -5.76
CA VAL A 401 -12.97 -5.77 -6.36
C VAL A 401 -13.34 -6.84 -5.32
N LEU A 402 -12.57 -6.99 -4.24
CA LEU A 402 -12.87 -7.87 -3.09
C LEU A 402 -12.72 -7.11 -1.77
N ASP A 403 -13.76 -7.10 -0.92
CA ASP A 403 -13.71 -6.44 0.40
C ASP A 403 -12.85 -7.19 1.42
N ASP A 404 -12.77 -8.51 1.29
CA ASP A 404 -12.05 -9.38 2.22
C ASP A 404 -10.91 -10.10 1.49
N PRO A 405 -9.75 -10.36 2.15
CA PRO A 405 -8.68 -11.15 1.58
C PRO A 405 -9.12 -12.57 1.22
N GLY A 406 -8.57 -13.12 0.14
CA GLY A 406 -8.85 -14.48 -0.31
C GLY A 406 -8.97 -14.61 -1.82
N VAL A 407 -9.39 -15.79 -2.25
CA VAL A 407 -9.61 -16.12 -3.66
C VAL A 407 -11.04 -16.61 -3.85
N VAL A 408 -11.77 -16.00 -4.78
CA VAL A 408 -13.14 -16.36 -5.16
C VAL A 408 -13.15 -16.81 -6.61
N ALA A 409 -13.79 -17.95 -6.88
CA ALA A 409 -13.96 -18.46 -8.24
C ALA A 409 -15.07 -17.69 -8.98
N GLY A 410 -14.84 -17.43 -10.27
CA GLY A 410 -15.81 -16.75 -11.13
C GLY A 410 -16.01 -15.27 -10.81
N ALA A 411 -17.17 -14.75 -11.20
CA ALA A 411 -17.46 -13.30 -11.25
C ALA A 411 -17.59 -12.60 -9.89
N ASN A 412 -18.01 -13.28 -8.81
CA ASN A 412 -18.27 -12.66 -7.50
C ASN A 412 -19.09 -11.34 -7.54
N GLY A 413 -20.12 -11.27 -8.40
CA GLY A 413 -20.91 -10.04 -8.60
C GLY A 413 -20.19 -8.91 -9.35
N LEU A 414 -19.00 -9.16 -9.86
CA LEU A 414 -18.26 -8.30 -10.77
C LEU A 414 -18.53 -8.66 -12.22
N THR A 415 -18.43 -7.68 -13.11
CA THR A 415 -18.35 -7.93 -14.55
C THR A 415 -17.16 -7.21 -15.13
N VAL A 416 -16.49 -7.83 -16.10
CA VAL A 416 -15.45 -7.18 -16.89
C VAL A 416 -16.01 -6.93 -18.28
N THR A 417 -15.74 -5.75 -18.84
CA THR A 417 -16.00 -5.46 -20.25
C THR A 417 -14.70 -5.10 -20.96
N VAL A 418 -14.51 -5.64 -22.16
CA VAL A 418 -13.38 -5.34 -23.05
C VAL A 418 -13.94 -4.84 -24.38
N ASN A 419 -13.65 -3.60 -24.75
CA ASN A 419 -14.23 -2.93 -25.91
C ASN A 419 -15.77 -3.00 -25.93
N GLY A 420 -16.40 -2.85 -24.76
CA GLY A 420 -17.85 -2.95 -24.56
C GLY A 420 -18.42 -4.39 -24.60
N ILE A 421 -17.59 -5.40 -24.80
CA ILE A 421 -18.00 -6.82 -24.85
C ILE A 421 -17.79 -7.43 -23.46
N SER A 422 -18.77 -8.20 -22.98
CA SER A 422 -18.64 -8.91 -21.70
C SER A 422 -17.53 -9.95 -21.77
N ALA A 423 -16.59 -9.87 -20.84
CA ALA A 423 -15.48 -10.80 -20.70
C ALA A 423 -15.76 -11.77 -19.54
N PRO A 424 -15.67 -13.10 -19.77
CA PRO A 424 -15.88 -14.10 -18.74
C PRO A 424 -14.86 -13.97 -17.62
N VAL A 425 -15.33 -13.73 -16.39
CA VAL A 425 -14.49 -13.71 -15.19
C VAL A 425 -14.29 -15.13 -14.68
N LEU A 426 -13.04 -15.51 -14.48
CA LEU A 426 -12.63 -16.86 -14.08
C LEU A 426 -12.30 -16.94 -12.59
N GLY A 427 -11.82 -15.85 -12.01
CA GLY A 427 -11.56 -15.76 -10.59
C GLY A 427 -11.10 -14.38 -10.19
N VAL A 428 -11.23 -14.09 -8.91
CA VAL A 428 -10.88 -12.80 -8.33
C VAL A 428 -10.14 -13.07 -7.03
N ALA A 429 -9.08 -12.32 -6.77
CA ALA A 429 -8.26 -12.52 -5.60
C ALA A 429 -7.91 -11.18 -4.96
N ASN A 430 -7.80 -11.18 -3.64
CA ASN A 430 -7.16 -10.14 -2.84
C ASN A 430 -6.12 -10.83 -1.95
N VAL A 431 -4.85 -10.65 -2.28
CA VAL A 431 -3.73 -11.28 -1.57
C VAL A 431 -2.71 -10.19 -1.23
N ASN A 432 -2.42 -10.02 0.06
CA ASN A 432 -1.49 -9.00 0.57
C ASN A 432 -1.81 -7.58 0.07
N GLY A 433 -3.10 -7.22 -0.01
CA GLY A 433 -3.55 -5.90 -0.49
C GLY A 433 -3.53 -5.73 -2.01
N GLN A 434 -3.05 -6.73 -2.76
CA GLN A 434 -3.10 -6.73 -4.20
C GLN A 434 -4.37 -7.43 -4.67
N GLU A 435 -5.30 -6.65 -5.24
CA GLU A 435 -6.52 -7.19 -5.81
C GLU A 435 -6.39 -7.41 -7.32
N GLN A 436 -6.92 -8.53 -7.81
CA GLN A 436 -6.85 -8.90 -9.22
C GLN A 436 -8.09 -9.64 -9.70
N VAL A 437 -8.46 -9.42 -10.96
CA VAL A 437 -9.53 -10.13 -11.67
C VAL A 437 -8.91 -10.90 -12.84
N ASN A 438 -9.03 -12.23 -12.83
CA ASN A 438 -8.67 -13.07 -13.96
C ASN A 438 -9.89 -13.25 -14.87
N PHE A 439 -9.73 -12.94 -16.15
CA PHE A 439 -10.81 -13.03 -17.13
C PHE A 439 -10.30 -13.52 -18.48
N GLN A 440 -11.20 -14.07 -19.30
CA GLN A 440 -10.88 -14.38 -20.69
C GLN A 440 -11.06 -13.13 -21.56
N ALA A 441 -10.01 -12.72 -22.27
CA ALA A 441 -10.12 -11.68 -23.28
C ALA A 441 -11.03 -12.17 -24.42
N PRO A 442 -12.08 -11.42 -24.82
CA PRO A 442 -13.00 -11.87 -25.87
C PRO A 442 -12.28 -12.11 -27.19
N TYR A 443 -12.63 -13.16 -27.93
CA TYR A 443 -12.09 -13.40 -29.28
C TYR A 443 -12.44 -12.27 -30.26
N GLU A 444 -13.58 -11.61 -30.02
CA GLU A 444 -14.17 -10.57 -30.85
C GLU A 444 -13.32 -9.29 -30.93
N ILE A 445 -12.29 -9.15 -30.09
CA ILE A 445 -11.32 -8.05 -30.15
C ILE A 445 -10.20 -8.30 -31.16
N ALA A 446 -10.18 -9.45 -31.84
CA ALA A 446 -9.19 -9.77 -32.86
C ALA A 446 -9.12 -8.68 -33.95
N GLY A 447 -7.90 -8.30 -34.34
CA GLY A 447 -7.65 -7.26 -35.33
C GLY A 447 -7.70 -5.82 -34.78
N LYS A 448 -8.04 -5.62 -33.51
CA LYS A 448 -7.87 -4.33 -32.83
C LYS A 448 -6.40 -4.13 -32.44
N THR A 449 -5.97 -2.87 -32.38
CA THR A 449 -4.66 -2.48 -31.84
C THR A 449 -4.74 -2.13 -30.35
N SER A 450 -5.90 -1.70 -29.89
CA SER A 450 -6.22 -1.43 -28.48
C SER A 450 -7.69 -1.71 -28.19
N ALA A 451 -8.00 -1.98 -26.93
CA ALA A 451 -9.36 -2.19 -26.44
C ALA A 451 -9.52 -1.57 -25.03
N PRO A 452 -10.56 -0.74 -24.80
CA PRO A 452 -10.84 -0.21 -23.46
C PRO A 452 -11.34 -1.33 -22.54
N VAL A 453 -10.78 -1.44 -21.35
CA VAL A 453 -11.16 -2.41 -20.32
C VAL A 453 -11.76 -1.69 -19.13
N ALA A 454 -12.88 -2.18 -18.61
CA ALA A 454 -13.52 -1.67 -17.40
C ALA A 454 -14.00 -2.83 -16.51
N ILE A 455 -13.99 -2.60 -15.20
CA ILE A 455 -14.55 -3.51 -14.19
C ILE A 455 -15.76 -2.84 -13.56
N THR A 456 -16.87 -3.56 -13.44
CA THR A 456 -18.08 -3.08 -12.78
C THR A 456 -18.34 -3.90 -11.53
N ARG A 457 -18.56 -3.22 -10.40
CA ARG A 457 -18.97 -3.83 -9.13
C ARG A 457 -20.23 -3.16 -8.62
N ALA A 458 -21.24 -3.94 -8.23
CA ALA A 458 -22.49 -3.41 -7.68
C ALA A 458 -23.13 -2.29 -8.54
N GLY A 459 -23.04 -2.43 -9.87
CA GLY A 459 -23.55 -1.44 -10.84
C GLY A 459 -22.68 -0.20 -11.06
N GLN A 460 -21.56 -0.06 -10.34
CA GLN A 460 -20.60 1.03 -10.50
C GLN A 460 -19.41 0.57 -11.35
N ALA A 461 -19.22 1.19 -12.51
CA ALA A 461 -18.12 0.88 -13.41
C ALA A 461 -16.88 1.71 -13.08
N SER A 462 -15.70 1.09 -13.15
CA SER A 462 -14.43 1.80 -13.13
C SER A 462 -14.33 2.72 -14.35
N ALA A 463 -13.44 3.72 -14.28
CA ALA A 463 -12.92 4.33 -15.50
C ALA A 463 -12.30 3.23 -16.37
N SER A 464 -12.49 3.34 -17.69
CA SER A 464 -11.89 2.40 -18.63
C SER A 464 -10.41 2.71 -18.85
N VAL A 465 -9.59 1.68 -18.97
CA VAL A 465 -8.18 1.80 -19.36
C VAL A 465 -8.02 1.24 -20.77
N ASP A 466 -7.41 1.99 -21.69
CA ASP A 466 -7.08 1.48 -23.02
C ASP A 466 -5.90 0.50 -22.92
N VAL A 467 -6.12 -0.73 -23.36
CA VAL A 467 -5.14 -1.81 -23.26
C VAL A 467 -4.69 -2.24 -24.66
N PRO A 468 -3.38 -2.36 -24.93
CA PRO A 468 -2.88 -2.87 -26.20
C PRO A 468 -3.40 -4.28 -26.49
N VAL A 469 -3.78 -4.54 -27.73
CA VAL A 469 -4.20 -5.87 -28.19
C VAL A 469 -3.12 -6.42 -29.10
N ALA A 470 -2.49 -7.52 -28.68
CA ALA A 470 -1.48 -8.24 -29.44
C ALA A 470 -2.09 -9.50 -30.06
N SER A 471 -1.51 -9.95 -31.18
CA SER A 471 -1.87 -11.25 -31.76
C SER A 471 -1.24 -12.42 -31.01
N LEU A 472 -0.09 -12.20 -30.36
CA LEU A 472 0.71 -13.21 -29.65
C LEU A 472 1.39 -12.56 -28.44
N GLN A 473 1.34 -13.23 -27.28
CA GLN A 473 2.03 -12.85 -26.05
C GLN A 473 2.20 -14.10 -25.16
N PRO A 474 2.94 -15.11 -25.64
CA PRO A 474 3.03 -16.40 -24.98
C PRO A 474 3.55 -16.27 -23.54
N GLY A 475 2.95 -17.03 -22.63
CA GLY A 475 3.40 -17.18 -21.25
C GLY A 475 3.11 -18.59 -20.74
N VAL A 476 3.91 -19.06 -19.78
CA VAL A 476 3.80 -20.40 -19.18
C VAL A 476 3.43 -20.23 -17.71
N TYR A 477 2.34 -20.86 -17.28
CA TYR A 477 1.96 -20.92 -15.86
C TYR A 477 2.80 -21.95 -15.11
N VAL A 478 2.82 -23.18 -15.62
CA VAL A 478 3.43 -24.32 -14.94
C VAL A 478 3.78 -25.43 -15.93
N ILE A 479 4.81 -26.19 -15.56
CA ILE A 479 5.24 -27.40 -16.25
C ILE A 479 4.81 -28.60 -15.41
N THR A 480 4.14 -29.56 -16.05
CA THR A 480 3.68 -30.79 -15.42
C THR A 480 4.17 -32.01 -16.19
N HIS A 481 4.26 -33.16 -15.52
CA HIS A 481 4.43 -34.44 -16.19
C HIS A 481 3.14 -34.83 -16.94
N GLY A 482 3.20 -35.87 -17.77
CA GLY A 482 2.02 -36.41 -18.46
C GLY A 482 0.91 -36.92 -17.53
N ASP A 483 1.19 -37.09 -16.23
CA ASP A 483 0.22 -37.42 -15.18
C ASP A 483 -0.34 -36.20 -14.43
N TYR A 484 -0.09 -34.98 -14.93
CA TYR A 484 -0.55 -33.70 -14.39
C TYR A 484 0.08 -33.27 -13.06
N THR A 485 1.09 -33.99 -12.56
CA THR A 485 1.84 -33.54 -11.38
C THR A 485 2.89 -32.49 -11.75
N ALA A 486 3.16 -31.55 -10.85
CA ALA A 486 4.13 -30.49 -11.07
C ALA A 486 5.57 -31.01 -11.15
N VAL A 487 6.35 -30.44 -12.06
CA VAL A 487 7.80 -30.64 -12.11
C VAL A 487 8.44 -29.91 -10.93
N THR A 488 9.27 -30.63 -10.17
CA THR A 488 9.96 -30.06 -9.00
C THR A 488 11.40 -30.58 -8.93
N VAL A 489 12.22 -30.04 -8.01
CA VAL A 489 13.57 -30.58 -7.77
C VAL A 489 13.52 -32.05 -7.33
N ALA A 490 12.50 -32.45 -6.57
CA ALA A 490 12.30 -33.84 -6.13
C ALA A 490 11.77 -34.76 -7.24
N ARG A 491 11.17 -34.18 -8.28
CA ARG A 491 10.59 -34.89 -9.41
C ARG A 491 10.93 -34.15 -10.72
N PRO A 492 12.19 -34.27 -11.18
CA PRO A 492 12.66 -33.58 -12.37
C PRO A 492 12.12 -34.24 -13.63
N LEU A 493 12.13 -33.48 -14.73
CA LEU A 493 11.80 -33.99 -16.06
C LEU A 493 12.75 -35.11 -16.46
N GLN A 494 12.21 -36.17 -17.05
CA GLN A 494 12.98 -37.29 -17.59
C GLN A 494 13.09 -37.15 -19.11
N ARG A 495 14.30 -37.37 -19.64
CA ARG A 495 14.49 -37.42 -21.09
C ARG A 495 13.58 -38.45 -21.74
N GLY A 496 12.92 -38.06 -22.82
CA GLY A 496 11.99 -38.91 -23.57
C GLY A 496 10.56 -38.96 -23.03
N GLU A 497 10.27 -38.44 -21.84
CA GLU A 497 8.90 -38.37 -21.34
C GLU A 497 8.05 -37.33 -22.10
N ILE A 498 6.72 -37.45 -22.01
CA ILE A 498 5.80 -36.38 -22.42
C ILE A 498 5.55 -35.49 -21.20
N ALA A 499 5.94 -34.23 -21.33
CA ALA A 499 5.61 -33.17 -20.38
C ALA A 499 4.54 -32.25 -20.97
N ILE A 500 3.86 -31.51 -20.09
CA ILE A 500 2.74 -30.64 -20.43
C ILE A 500 3.05 -29.23 -19.92
N LEU A 501 3.01 -28.25 -20.82
CA LEU A 501 2.97 -26.83 -20.47
C LEU A 501 1.53 -26.35 -20.40
N TRP A 502 1.20 -25.68 -19.31
CA TRP A 502 -0.02 -24.89 -19.21
C TRP A 502 0.32 -23.43 -19.50
N ALA A 503 -0.37 -22.83 -20.47
CA ALA A 503 0.05 -21.56 -21.06
C ALA A 503 -1.13 -20.64 -21.40
N SER A 504 -0.81 -19.38 -21.72
CA SER A 504 -1.73 -18.36 -22.24
C SER A 504 -1.05 -17.57 -23.36
N GLY A 505 -1.83 -16.85 -24.17
CA GLY A 505 -1.28 -15.89 -25.15
C GLY A 505 -0.72 -16.50 -26.43
N LEU A 506 -1.10 -17.73 -26.80
CA LEU A 506 -0.61 -18.38 -28.02
C LEU A 506 -1.34 -17.94 -29.30
N GLY A 507 -2.32 -17.03 -29.17
CA GLY A 507 -2.99 -16.38 -30.29
C GLY A 507 -4.09 -17.22 -30.93
N ALA A 508 -4.32 -16.99 -32.22
CA ALA A 508 -5.39 -17.62 -32.98
C ALA A 508 -5.27 -19.16 -33.00
N VAL A 509 -6.43 -19.82 -32.98
CA VAL A 509 -6.55 -21.28 -32.92
C VAL A 509 -7.47 -21.81 -34.01
N SER A 510 -7.35 -23.10 -34.33
CA SER A 510 -8.33 -23.79 -35.18
C SER A 510 -9.68 -23.94 -34.47
N ASN A 511 -10.78 -24.05 -35.22
CA ASN A 511 -12.12 -24.41 -34.70
C ASN A 511 -12.49 -23.71 -33.36
N GLN A 512 -12.25 -22.39 -33.32
CA GLN A 512 -12.36 -21.53 -32.14
C GLN A 512 -13.72 -21.66 -31.42
N PRO A 513 -13.74 -21.92 -30.09
CA PRO A 513 -14.97 -21.88 -29.32
C PRO A 513 -15.47 -20.43 -29.14
N PRO A 514 -16.77 -20.22 -28.84
CA PRO A 514 -17.26 -18.89 -28.46
C PRO A 514 -16.54 -18.39 -27.21
N THR A 515 -16.43 -17.07 -27.04
CA THR A 515 -15.93 -16.46 -25.79
C THR A 515 -16.72 -16.99 -24.59
N GLY A 516 -16.02 -17.43 -23.55
CA GLY A 516 -16.58 -18.09 -22.36
C GLY A 516 -16.88 -19.58 -22.52
N GLY A 517 -16.79 -20.11 -23.74
CA GLY A 517 -16.96 -21.53 -24.02
C GLY A 517 -15.71 -22.34 -23.63
N VAL A 518 -15.94 -23.49 -23.01
CA VAL A 518 -14.87 -24.49 -22.80
C VAL A 518 -14.41 -25.06 -24.15
N ALA A 519 -13.12 -25.36 -24.26
CA ALA A 519 -12.60 -26.01 -25.46
C ALA A 519 -13.16 -27.44 -25.58
N PRO A 520 -13.58 -27.87 -26.79
CA PRO A 520 -14.16 -29.20 -27.00
C PRO A 520 -13.13 -30.31 -26.80
N SER A 521 -13.59 -31.48 -26.35
CA SER A 521 -12.80 -32.70 -26.25
C SER A 521 -12.74 -33.51 -27.55
N SER A 522 -13.56 -33.16 -28.55
CA SER A 522 -13.60 -33.79 -29.87
C SER A 522 -13.66 -32.74 -30.98
N ALA A 523 -12.84 -32.97 -32.01
CA ALA A 523 -12.11 -31.96 -32.78
C ALA A 523 -11.30 -31.03 -31.85
N LEU A 524 -10.05 -31.43 -31.55
CA LEU A 524 -9.18 -30.63 -30.70
C LEU A 524 -8.86 -29.27 -31.34
N VAL A 525 -8.92 -28.22 -30.53
CA VAL A 525 -8.53 -26.86 -30.90
C VAL A 525 -7.02 -26.76 -30.91
N GLN A 526 -6.41 -26.36 -32.02
CA GLN A 526 -4.95 -26.38 -32.21
C GLN A 526 -4.35 -24.98 -32.32
N ALA A 527 -3.11 -24.84 -31.86
CA ALA A 527 -2.26 -23.67 -31.98
C ALA A 527 -0.88 -24.07 -32.53
N ASN A 528 -0.19 -23.17 -33.23
CA ASN A 528 1.14 -23.42 -33.76
C ASN A 528 2.21 -22.88 -32.81
N VAL A 529 3.04 -23.77 -32.25
CA VAL A 529 4.09 -23.41 -31.30
C VAL A 529 5.39 -24.16 -31.55
N ARG A 530 6.45 -23.68 -30.91
CA ARG A 530 7.74 -24.36 -30.76
C ARG A 530 8.12 -24.36 -29.29
N VAL A 531 8.75 -25.45 -28.84
CA VAL A 531 9.30 -25.58 -27.48
C VAL A 531 10.78 -25.88 -27.59
N THR A 532 11.60 -25.17 -26.82
CA THR A 532 13.01 -25.53 -26.60
C THR A 532 13.29 -25.70 -25.11
N LEU A 533 14.25 -26.56 -24.78
CA LEU A 533 14.69 -26.80 -23.41
C LEU A 533 16.22 -26.85 -23.39
N GLY A 534 16.85 -25.93 -22.66
CA GLY A 534 18.31 -25.76 -22.71
C GLY A 534 18.80 -25.37 -24.12
N GLY A 535 17.96 -24.69 -24.91
CA GLY A 535 18.23 -24.37 -26.31
C GLY A 535 17.98 -25.52 -27.31
N ILE A 536 17.63 -26.71 -26.84
CA ILE A 536 17.36 -27.88 -27.69
C ILE A 536 15.87 -27.92 -28.08
N PRO A 537 15.52 -27.98 -29.38
CA PRO A 537 14.14 -28.18 -29.82
C PRO A 537 13.51 -29.47 -29.29
N CYS A 538 12.27 -29.38 -28.83
CA CYS A 538 11.48 -30.52 -28.38
C CYS A 538 10.33 -30.83 -29.35
N ASP A 539 9.99 -32.12 -29.50
CA ASP A 539 8.89 -32.55 -30.37
C ASP A 539 7.55 -32.21 -29.72
N VAL A 540 6.75 -31.35 -30.35
CA VAL A 540 5.41 -30.98 -29.88
C VAL A 540 4.39 -32.01 -30.37
N ALA A 541 3.86 -32.81 -29.44
CA ALA A 541 2.85 -33.83 -29.73
C ALA A 541 1.43 -33.25 -29.83
N PHE A 542 1.15 -32.18 -29.07
CA PHE A 542 -0.09 -31.42 -29.14
C PHE A 542 0.16 -29.99 -28.67
N ALA A 543 -0.49 -29.03 -29.29
CA ALA A 543 -0.55 -27.66 -28.82
C ALA A 543 -1.91 -27.06 -29.18
N GLY A 544 -2.58 -26.48 -28.20
CA GLY A 544 -3.97 -26.05 -28.40
C GLY A 544 -4.62 -25.59 -27.11
N LEU A 545 -5.93 -25.29 -27.15
CA LEU A 545 -6.68 -25.06 -25.91
C LEU A 545 -6.86 -26.38 -25.16
N GLY A 546 -6.67 -26.35 -23.85
CA GLY A 546 -6.88 -27.50 -22.98
C GLY A 546 -8.35 -27.93 -22.99
N PRO A 547 -8.68 -29.18 -23.36
CA PRO A 547 -10.07 -29.65 -23.39
C PRO A 547 -10.78 -29.43 -22.04
N GLY A 548 -12.01 -28.89 -22.09
CA GLY A 548 -12.78 -28.56 -20.90
C GLY A 548 -12.37 -27.27 -20.19
N LEU A 549 -11.32 -26.58 -20.65
CA LEU A 549 -10.86 -25.31 -20.09
C LEU A 549 -11.25 -24.12 -20.96
N ILE A 550 -11.36 -22.96 -20.33
CA ILE A 550 -11.62 -21.68 -20.99
C ILE A 550 -10.28 -20.98 -21.18
N GLY A 551 -9.88 -20.69 -22.42
CA GLY A 551 -8.75 -19.82 -22.77
C GLY A 551 -7.34 -20.22 -22.29
N VAL A 552 -7.21 -21.36 -21.60
CA VAL A 552 -5.93 -21.94 -21.18
C VAL A 552 -5.45 -22.90 -22.25
N TYR A 553 -4.18 -22.78 -22.61
CA TYR A 553 -3.53 -23.65 -23.57
C TYR A 553 -2.80 -24.79 -22.88
N GLN A 554 -2.81 -25.95 -23.54
CA GLN A 554 -2.07 -27.13 -23.18
C GLN A 554 -1.09 -27.46 -24.31
N VAL A 555 0.20 -27.58 -23.99
CA VAL A 555 1.24 -27.97 -24.95
C VAL A 555 1.94 -29.23 -24.44
N ASN A 556 1.68 -30.35 -25.11
CA ASN A 556 2.35 -31.61 -24.82
C ASN A 556 3.60 -31.70 -25.67
N PHE A 557 4.76 -31.86 -25.05
CA PHE A 557 6.03 -31.98 -25.75
C PHE A 557 6.85 -33.15 -25.20
N ARG A 558 7.64 -33.77 -26.06
CA ARG A 558 8.60 -34.79 -25.67
C ARG A 558 9.91 -34.13 -25.23
N VAL A 559 10.38 -34.44 -24.03
CA VAL A 559 11.69 -33.97 -23.54
C VAL A 559 12.79 -34.58 -24.41
N ALA A 560 13.58 -33.74 -25.08
CA ALA A 560 14.62 -34.21 -25.99
C ALA A 560 15.72 -35.02 -25.29
N SER A 561 16.21 -36.07 -25.94
CA SER A 561 17.15 -37.05 -25.37
C SER A 561 18.58 -36.52 -25.16
N ASN A 562 18.90 -35.36 -25.74
CA ASN A 562 20.21 -34.72 -25.65
C ASN A 562 20.20 -33.44 -24.78
N VAL A 563 19.12 -33.17 -24.04
CA VAL A 563 19.07 -32.08 -23.07
C VAL A 563 20.00 -32.40 -21.89
N ALA A 564 20.77 -31.41 -21.43
CA ALA A 564 21.65 -31.57 -20.27
C ALA A 564 20.84 -31.73 -18.97
N SER A 565 21.36 -32.52 -18.02
CA SER A 565 20.75 -32.63 -16.68
C SER A 565 20.93 -31.31 -15.90
N GLY A 566 20.15 -31.12 -14.84
CA GLY A 566 20.14 -29.92 -14.01
C GLY A 566 19.10 -28.89 -14.46
N SER A 567 19.26 -27.65 -14.00
CA SER A 567 18.34 -26.55 -14.31
C SER A 567 18.54 -26.05 -15.73
N GLN A 568 17.53 -26.23 -16.58
CA GLN A 568 17.51 -25.82 -17.98
C GLN A 568 16.47 -24.72 -18.20
N GLN A 569 16.72 -23.84 -19.17
CA GLN A 569 15.75 -22.83 -19.58
C GLN A 569 14.77 -23.42 -20.60
N LEU A 570 13.50 -23.45 -20.25
CA LEU A 570 12.41 -23.81 -21.15
C LEU A 570 11.88 -22.54 -21.84
N ILE A 571 11.74 -22.58 -23.16
CA ILE A 571 11.19 -21.50 -23.96
C ILE A 571 10.03 -22.03 -24.80
N LEU A 572 8.84 -21.51 -24.55
CA LEU A 572 7.67 -21.68 -25.41
C LEU A 572 7.58 -20.49 -26.37
N ALA A 573 7.46 -20.74 -27.67
CA ALA A 573 7.31 -19.71 -28.69
C ALA A 573 6.09 -19.96 -29.57
N ALA A 574 5.38 -18.90 -29.92
CA ALA A 574 4.31 -18.90 -30.91
C ALA A 574 4.66 -17.89 -32.01
N GLY A 575 4.63 -18.31 -33.28
CA GLY A 575 5.17 -17.50 -34.37
C GLY A 575 6.63 -17.07 -34.10
N ASN A 576 6.88 -15.76 -34.13
CA ASN A 576 8.20 -15.16 -33.87
C ASN A 576 8.35 -14.59 -32.45
N VAL A 577 7.38 -14.85 -31.55
CA VAL A 577 7.39 -14.34 -30.17
C VAL A 577 7.65 -15.50 -29.21
N ALA A 578 8.56 -15.29 -28.26
CA ALA A 578 8.88 -16.24 -27.21
C ALA A 578 8.33 -15.78 -25.85
N ALA A 579 7.91 -16.73 -25.02
CA ALA A 579 7.57 -16.49 -23.63
C ALA A 579 8.83 -16.13 -22.83
N PRO A 580 8.69 -15.46 -21.67
CA PRO A 580 9.73 -15.44 -20.66
C PRO A 580 10.22 -16.87 -20.37
N ALA A 581 11.54 -17.04 -20.27
CA ALA A 581 12.12 -18.35 -20.05
C ALA A 581 11.71 -18.89 -18.67
N ALA A 582 11.24 -20.15 -18.63
CA ALA A 582 10.83 -20.82 -17.41
C ALA A 582 11.91 -21.83 -16.99
N PRO A 583 12.35 -21.86 -15.73
CA PRO A 583 13.28 -22.87 -15.27
C PRO A 583 12.60 -24.25 -15.22
N ALA A 584 13.30 -25.27 -15.68
CA ALA A 584 12.87 -26.67 -15.58
C ALA A 584 14.06 -27.55 -15.19
N ILE A 585 13.88 -28.40 -14.19
CA ILE A 585 14.92 -29.35 -13.79
C ILE A 585 14.79 -30.61 -14.62
N VAL A 586 15.90 -31.07 -15.20
CA VAL A 586 15.97 -32.28 -16.04
C VAL A 586 16.95 -33.28 -15.41
N GLN A 587 16.63 -34.57 -15.49
CA GLN A 587 17.51 -35.66 -15.07
C GLN A 587 17.96 -36.53 -16.24
#